data_AF-A0A7Y6PX55-F1
#
_entry.id   AF-A0A7Y6PX55-F1
#
_cell.length_a   1.000
_cell.length_b   1.000
_cell.length_c   1.000
_cell.angle_alpha   90.00
_cell.angle_beta   90.00
_cell.angle_gamma   90.00
#
_symmetry.space_group_name_H-M   'P 1'
#
loop_
_entity.id
_entity.type
_entity.pdbx_description
1 polymer ?
#
loop_
_entity_poly.entity_id
_entity_poly.type
_entity_poly.pdbx_seq_one_letter_code
_entity_poly.pdbx_strand_id
1 'polypeptide(L)'
;EHEHDEHGDHDHEQPADWTGLDKRAVVTDGSVAPLEPVPGKITVFDFWATWCQPCRVVDRELAEVARRHPDDIAVRTIDIVEADSPASTKYLGDRTIPHLKVYGRDGKLLWERSAPPLELVADVERAITSSSAPAASSAPAASSAPTTQSPAPRPSKPKAVAKAKRIVIEVTDAGYSPKNVVVPRGVPVVLSITRKAEKTCATDIHFVLPDGTRVDEQLPLGKTVEIPLTIDRAGTIRYACGMDMIRGTLEVK
;
A
#
# COMPACT_ATOMS: atom_id res chain seq x y z
N GLU A 1 -19.22 20.94 47.83
CA GLU A 1 -17.83 20.46 47.83
C GLU A 1 -17.87 18.96 47.67
N HIS A 2 -17.57 18.45 46.48
CA HIS A 2 -17.13 17.08 46.22
C HIS A 2 -16.32 17.17 44.93
N GLU A 3 -15.00 17.06 45.10
CA GLU A 3 -14.01 16.93 44.04
C GLU A 3 -14.40 15.79 43.09
N HIS A 4 -14.38 16.08 41.79
CA HIS A 4 -14.32 15.06 40.77
C HIS A 4 -12.88 15.05 40.26
N ASP A 5 -12.16 13.99 40.62
CA ASP A 5 -10.86 13.63 40.09
C ASP A 5 -10.88 13.64 38.54
N GLU A 6 -10.19 14.62 37.96
CA GLU A 6 -9.77 14.59 36.56
C GLU A 6 -8.58 13.63 36.43
N HIS A 7 -8.87 12.35 36.19
CA HIS A 7 -7.88 11.47 35.56
C HIS A 7 -7.81 11.81 34.08
N GLY A 8 -6.90 12.72 33.76
CA GLY A 8 -6.43 12.95 32.40
C GLY A 8 -5.61 11.77 31.92
N ASP A 9 -6.18 10.99 31.00
CA ASP A 9 -5.39 10.20 30.07
C ASP A 9 -5.25 11.01 28.79
N HIS A 10 -4.24 11.87 28.81
CA HIS A 10 -3.65 12.35 27.57
C HIS A 10 -2.98 11.15 26.90
N ASP A 11 -3.61 10.60 25.85
CA ASP A 11 -2.98 9.75 24.83
C ASP A 11 -1.89 10.54 24.07
N HIS A 12 -0.90 11.06 24.79
CA HIS A 12 0.38 11.47 24.23
C HIS A 12 1.19 10.19 24.00
N GLU A 13 0.78 9.43 22.99
CA GLU A 13 1.52 8.27 22.47
C GLU A 13 2.99 8.69 22.24
N GLN A 14 3.88 8.11 23.05
CA GLN A 14 5.30 8.45 23.05
C GLN A 14 5.96 8.00 21.72
N PRO A 15 6.94 8.75 21.19
CA PRO A 15 7.70 8.31 20.02
C PRO A 15 8.36 6.95 20.30
N ALA A 16 8.48 6.11 19.27
CA ALA A 16 9.07 4.79 19.45
C ALA A 16 10.51 4.89 19.96
N ASP A 17 10.90 3.98 20.85
CA ASP A 17 12.26 3.92 21.37
C ASP A 17 13.21 3.32 20.34
N TRP A 18 14.12 4.13 19.81
CA TRP A 18 15.14 3.71 18.84
C TRP A 18 16.54 3.60 19.45
N THR A 19 16.66 3.57 20.78
CA THR A 19 17.95 3.54 21.47
C THR A 19 18.78 2.34 21.04
N GLY A 20 20.00 2.61 20.55
CA GLY A 20 20.94 1.58 20.09
C GLY A 20 20.62 0.97 18.72
N LEU A 21 19.63 1.49 17.99
CA LEU A 21 19.24 1.02 16.66
C LEU A 21 19.74 1.95 15.54
N ASP A 22 19.92 1.41 14.34
CA ASP A 22 20.41 2.17 13.18
C ASP A 22 19.29 2.98 12.51
N LYS A 23 18.85 4.05 13.17
CA LYS A 23 17.92 5.03 12.62
C LYS A 23 18.58 6.41 12.50
N ARG A 24 18.34 7.08 11.38
CA ARG A 24 18.81 8.46 11.15
C ARG A 24 17.79 9.27 10.37
N ALA A 25 17.52 10.50 10.80
CA ALA A 25 16.80 11.48 9.99
C ALA A 25 17.73 12.03 8.89
N VAL A 26 17.28 11.92 7.64
CA VAL A 26 18.01 12.43 6.46
C VAL A 26 17.42 13.77 6.01
N VAL A 27 16.10 13.92 6.10
CA VAL A 27 15.38 15.18 5.87
C VAL A 27 14.46 15.43 7.06
N THR A 28 14.47 16.66 7.58
CA THR A 28 13.64 17.10 8.73
C THR A 28 12.80 18.35 8.43
N ASP A 29 13.01 18.99 7.28
CA ASP A 29 12.44 20.29 6.92
C ASP A 29 11.68 20.24 5.58
N GLY A 30 11.40 19.05 5.06
CA GLY A 30 10.71 18.87 3.78
C GLY A 30 11.61 19.13 2.56
N SER A 31 12.91 19.38 2.74
CA SER A 31 13.86 19.58 1.64
C SER A 31 14.21 18.27 0.90
N VAL A 32 14.90 18.39 -0.24
CA VAL A 32 15.33 17.23 -1.03
C VAL A 32 16.78 16.90 -0.71
N ALA A 33 17.04 15.66 -0.26
CA ALA A 33 18.39 15.13 -0.04
C ALA A 33 18.56 13.77 -0.72
N PRO A 34 19.76 13.42 -1.25
CA PRO A 34 20.01 12.11 -1.87
C PRO A 34 19.63 10.94 -0.96
N LEU A 35 19.02 9.91 -1.55
CA LEU A 35 18.69 8.66 -0.85
C LEU A 35 19.85 7.68 -1.04
N GLU A 36 20.75 7.60 -0.06
CA GLU A 36 21.95 6.75 -0.10
C GLU A 36 21.74 5.49 0.77
N PRO A 37 21.57 4.29 0.15
CA PRO A 37 21.44 3.05 0.91
C PRO A 37 22.70 2.74 1.72
N VAL A 38 22.51 2.15 2.90
CA VAL A 38 23.62 1.68 3.75
C VAL A 38 24.13 0.34 3.20
N PRO A 39 25.40 0.26 2.76
CA PRO A 39 25.95 -0.98 2.24
C PRO A 39 25.89 -2.11 3.27
N GLY A 40 25.55 -3.32 2.83
CA GLY A 40 25.50 -4.50 3.70
C GLY A 40 24.22 -4.63 4.53
N LYS A 41 23.32 -3.64 4.53
CA LYS A 41 22.04 -3.67 5.26
C LYS A 41 20.85 -3.50 4.33
N ILE A 42 19.71 -4.06 4.71
CA ILE A 42 18.42 -3.64 4.17
C ILE A 42 18.19 -2.20 4.61
N THR A 43 18.13 -1.27 3.66
CA THR A 43 17.91 0.14 3.97
C THR A 43 16.48 0.53 3.67
N VAL A 44 15.77 1.01 4.68
CA VAL A 44 14.39 1.51 4.58
C VAL A 44 14.43 3.02 4.60
N PHE A 45 13.99 3.66 3.52
CA PHE A 45 13.65 5.08 3.52
C PHE A 45 12.18 5.23 3.87
N ASP A 46 11.91 5.82 5.03
CA ASP A 46 10.58 6.05 5.58
C ASP A 46 10.14 7.49 5.37
N PHE A 47 9.16 7.68 4.49
CA PHE A 47 8.57 8.98 4.20
C PHE A 47 7.36 9.18 5.11
N TRP A 48 7.45 10.19 5.96
CA TRP A 48 6.53 10.41 7.07
C TRP A 48 6.30 11.91 7.32
N ALA A 49 5.38 12.23 8.23
CA ALA A 49 5.20 13.57 8.76
C ALA A 49 4.55 13.52 10.15
N THR A 50 4.67 14.60 10.92
CA THR A 50 4.13 14.71 12.29
C THR A 50 2.61 14.56 12.36
N TRP A 51 1.90 14.99 11.31
CA TRP A 51 0.45 14.86 11.15
C TRP A 51 0.00 13.46 10.67
N CYS A 52 0.93 12.59 10.28
CA CYS A 52 0.63 11.24 9.82
C CYS A 52 0.56 10.26 11.00
N GLN A 53 -0.65 10.05 11.53
CA GLN A 53 -0.87 9.06 12.60
C GLN A 53 -0.47 7.62 12.20
N PRO A 54 -0.80 7.11 11.00
CA PRO A 54 -0.38 5.76 10.61
C PRO A 54 1.14 5.59 10.52
N CYS A 55 1.90 6.67 10.25
CA CYS A 55 3.36 6.64 10.22
C CYS A 55 3.96 6.33 11.60
N ARG A 56 3.27 6.70 12.69
CA ARG A 56 3.71 6.34 14.05
C ARG A 56 3.68 4.83 14.30
N VAL A 57 2.70 4.14 13.71
CA VAL A 57 2.62 2.67 13.74
C VAL A 57 3.78 2.08 12.94
N VAL A 58 4.06 2.61 11.74
CA VAL A 58 5.24 2.17 10.96
C VAL A 58 6.52 2.35 11.76
N ASP A 59 6.70 3.51 12.40
CA ASP A 59 7.89 3.81 13.19
C ASP A 59 8.07 2.83 14.36
N ARG A 60 7.01 2.59 15.14
CA ARG A 60 7.05 1.63 16.25
C ARG A 60 7.40 0.23 15.79
N GLU A 61 6.71 -0.26 14.76
CA GLU A 61 6.87 -1.63 14.31
C GLU A 61 8.20 -1.84 13.57
N LEU A 62 8.72 -0.82 12.86
CA LEU A 62 10.09 -0.86 12.33
C LEU A 62 11.14 -0.88 13.45
N ALA A 63 10.89 -0.21 14.59
CA ALA A 63 11.78 -0.32 15.75
C ALA A 63 11.82 -1.75 16.28
N GLU A 64 10.68 -2.45 16.36
CA GLU A 64 10.63 -3.85 16.76
C GLU A 64 11.35 -4.78 15.77
N VAL A 65 11.19 -4.55 14.47
CA VAL A 65 11.95 -5.27 13.44
C VAL A 65 13.46 -5.02 13.60
N ALA A 66 13.87 -3.77 13.81
CA ALA A 66 15.26 -3.41 14.00
C ALA A 66 15.87 -4.00 15.29
N ARG A 67 15.10 -4.12 16.38
CA ARG A 67 15.57 -4.84 17.58
C ARG A 67 15.79 -6.33 17.34
N ARG A 68 14.96 -6.95 16.49
CA ARG A 68 15.11 -8.37 16.14
C ARG A 68 16.20 -8.63 15.11
N HIS A 69 16.56 -7.59 14.34
CA HIS A 69 17.52 -7.67 13.23
C HIS A 69 18.55 -6.52 13.26
N PRO A 70 19.26 -6.27 14.39
CA PRO A 70 20.00 -5.02 14.62
C PRO A 70 21.17 -4.80 13.64
N ASP A 71 21.76 -5.87 13.13
CA ASP A 71 22.88 -5.81 12.17
C ASP A 71 22.43 -5.78 10.71
N ASP A 72 21.14 -6.03 10.44
CA ASP A 72 20.63 -6.28 9.09
C ASP A 72 19.80 -5.13 8.50
N ILE A 73 19.30 -4.21 9.33
CA ILE A 73 18.44 -3.10 8.89
C ILE A 73 19.02 -1.74 9.27
N ALA A 74 18.84 -0.77 8.38
CA ALA A 74 19.04 0.64 8.64
C ALA A 74 17.81 1.43 8.19
N VAL A 75 17.30 2.33 9.04
CA VAL A 75 16.13 3.17 8.76
C VAL A 75 16.57 4.62 8.55
N ARG A 76 16.11 5.23 7.47
CA ARG A 76 16.41 6.60 7.08
C ARG A 76 15.10 7.35 6.91
N THR A 77 14.81 8.29 7.81
CA THR A 77 13.53 9.01 7.75
C THR A 77 13.63 10.26 6.91
N ILE A 78 12.57 10.50 6.14
CA ILE A 78 12.36 11.65 5.27
C ILE A 78 11.08 12.33 5.73
N ASP A 79 11.21 13.37 6.55
CA ASP A 79 10.06 14.17 6.97
C ASP A 79 9.62 15.03 5.79
N ILE A 80 8.40 14.79 5.28
CA ILE A 80 7.83 15.62 4.21
C ILE A 80 7.28 16.93 4.75
N VAL A 81 7.09 17.10 6.07
CA VAL A 81 6.54 18.27 6.76
C VAL A 81 5.09 18.60 6.35
N GLU A 82 4.82 18.76 5.06
CA GLU A 82 3.55 19.07 4.43
C GLU A 82 3.40 18.33 3.08
N ALA A 83 2.17 18.22 2.59
CA ALA A 83 1.84 17.37 1.44
C ALA A 83 2.44 17.87 0.11
N ASP A 84 2.76 19.16 -0.01
CA ASP A 84 3.29 19.81 -1.21
C ASP A 84 4.78 20.20 -1.08
N SER A 85 5.46 19.74 -0.04
CA SER A 85 6.88 20.02 0.17
C SER A 85 7.76 19.54 -1.00
N PRO A 86 8.99 20.09 -1.12
CA PRO A 86 9.96 19.61 -2.10
C PRO A 86 10.22 18.09 -2.01
N ALA A 87 10.34 17.55 -0.80
CA ALA A 87 10.50 16.11 -0.56
C ALA A 87 9.29 15.32 -1.07
N SER A 88 8.07 15.76 -0.74
CA SER A 88 6.84 15.12 -1.20
C SER A 88 6.75 15.10 -2.73
N THR A 89 6.93 16.27 -3.36
CA THR A 89 6.88 16.43 -4.82
C THR A 89 7.93 15.56 -5.52
N LYS A 90 9.15 15.49 -4.97
CA LYS A 90 10.26 14.74 -5.57
C LYS A 90 10.11 13.23 -5.43
N TYR A 91 9.70 12.76 -4.24
CA TYR A 91 9.83 11.35 -3.88
C TYR A 91 8.51 10.59 -3.90
N LEU A 92 7.40 11.25 -3.60
CA LEU A 92 6.08 10.64 -3.52
C LEU A 92 5.29 10.86 -4.81
N GLY A 93 5.36 12.06 -5.39
CA GLY A 93 4.56 12.39 -6.57
C GLY A 93 3.07 12.33 -6.26
N ASP A 94 2.36 11.35 -6.82
CA ASP A 94 0.94 11.08 -6.57
C ASP A 94 0.68 10.11 -5.40
N ARG A 95 1.74 9.59 -4.77
CA ARG A 95 1.65 8.63 -3.66
C ARG A 95 1.46 9.32 -2.31
N THR A 96 0.99 8.56 -1.33
CA THR A 96 0.64 9.06 0.01
C THR A 96 1.51 8.44 1.10
N ILE A 97 1.65 9.10 2.25
CA ILE A 97 2.34 8.53 3.41
C ILE A 97 1.37 7.71 4.29
N PRO A 98 1.84 6.65 4.97
CA PRO A 98 3.21 6.16 5.02
C PRO A 98 3.66 5.53 3.71
N HIS A 99 4.88 5.86 3.30
CA HIS A 99 5.48 5.37 2.06
C HIS A 99 6.90 4.91 2.35
N LEU A 100 7.28 3.74 1.84
CA LEU A 100 8.62 3.21 2.03
C LEU A 100 9.30 2.96 0.67
N LYS A 101 10.59 3.28 0.61
CA LYS A 101 11.52 2.75 -0.41
C LYS A 101 12.52 1.84 0.26
N VAL A 102 12.57 0.59 -0.15
CA VAL A 102 13.41 -0.42 0.50
C VAL A 102 14.47 -0.92 -0.46
N TYR A 103 15.71 -0.84 -0.02
CA TYR A 103 16.89 -1.24 -0.75
C TYR A 103 17.53 -2.47 -0.13
N GLY A 104 18.07 -3.34 -0.98
CA GLY A 104 18.80 -4.53 -0.58
C GLY A 104 20.18 -4.18 -0.03
N ARG A 105 20.84 -5.18 0.56
CA ARG A 105 22.22 -5.09 1.05
C ARG A 105 23.23 -4.70 -0.05
N ASP A 106 22.87 -4.96 -1.31
CA ASP A 106 23.63 -4.60 -2.51
C ASP A 106 23.34 -3.18 -3.02
N GLY A 107 22.50 -2.41 -2.32
CA GLY A 107 22.13 -1.05 -2.68
C GLY A 107 21.11 -0.95 -3.82
N LYS A 108 20.52 -2.06 -4.29
CA LYS A 108 19.46 -2.03 -5.30
C LYS A 108 18.09 -1.86 -4.67
N LEU A 109 17.22 -1.10 -5.34
CA LEU A 109 15.83 -0.97 -4.92
C LEU A 109 15.14 -2.34 -5.03
N LEU A 110 14.60 -2.83 -3.91
CA LEU A 110 13.79 -4.04 -3.88
C LEU A 110 12.35 -3.71 -4.22
N TRP A 111 11.80 -2.68 -3.57
CA TRP A 111 10.43 -2.22 -3.79
C TRP A 111 10.19 -0.82 -3.23
N GLU A 112 9.14 -0.17 -3.74
CA GLU A 112 8.68 1.15 -3.35
C GLU A 112 7.15 1.16 -3.37
N ARG A 113 6.50 1.48 -2.25
CA ARG A 113 5.03 1.59 -2.19
C ARG A 113 4.51 2.33 -0.96
N SER A 114 3.26 2.77 -1.07
CA SER A 114 2.40 3.14 0.05
C SER A 114 1.47 1.97 0.35
N ALA A 115 1.23 1.66 1.62
CA ALA A 115 0.35 0.58 2.05
C ALA A 115 -0.01 0.74 3.54
N PRO A 116 -0.97 -0.04 4.08
CA PRO A 116 -1.26 -0.03 5.52
C PRO A 116 0.00 -0.33 6.37
N PRO A 117 0.15 0.27 7.55
CA PRO A 117 1.39 0.22 8.33
C PRO A 117 1.97 -1.19 8.56
N LEU A 118 1.13 -2.12 9.01
CA LEU A 118 1.57 -3.49 9.31
C LEU A 118 1.98 -4.26 8.07
N GLU A 119 1.39 -3.97 6.91
CA GLU A 119 1.77 -4.58 5.65
C GLU A 119 3.13 -4.06 5.18
N LEU A 120 3.40 -2.77 5.33
CA LEU A 120 4.71 -2.19 5.02
C LEU A 120 5.82 -2.85 5.85
N VAL A 121 5.60 -2.97 7.17
CA VAL A 121 6.59 -3.54 8.09
C VAL A 121 6.81 -5.03 7.84
N ALA A 122 5.73 -5.79 7.62
CA ALA A 122 5.82 -7.21 7.32
C ALA A 122 6.64 -7.46 6.04
N ASP A 123 6.55 -6.59 5.04
CA ASP A 123 7.33 -6.70 3.81
C ASP A 123 8.80 -6.35 4.00
N VAL A 124 9.11 -5.39 4.88
CA VAL A 124 10.50 -5.09 5.28
C VAL A 124 11.12 -6.32 5.94
N GLU A 125 10.41 -6.95 6.88
CA GLU A 125 10.90 -8.14 7.57
C GLU A 125 11.09 -9.34 6.62
N ARG A 126 10.18 -9.51 5.65
CA ARG A 126 10.35 -10.50 4.58
C ARG A 126 11.57 -10.22 3.72
N ALA A 127 11.89 -8.95 3.45
CA ALA A 127 13.11 -8.60 2.70
C ALA A 127 14.40 -8.94 3.49
N ILE A 128 14.39 -8.75 4.81
CA ILE A 128 15.51 -9.13 5.69
C ILE A 128 15.73 -10.65 5.65
N THR A 129 14.67 -11.42 5.85
CA THR A 129 14.69 -12.89 6.00
C THR A 129 14.87 -13.64 4.68
N SER A 130 14.28 -13.14 3.59
CA SER A 130 14.44 -13.76 2.25
C SER A 130 15.85 -13.59 1.70
N SER A 131 16.60 -12.59 2.16
CA SER A 131 17.96 -12.32 1.69
C SER A 131 19.05 -12.98 2.56
N SER A 132 18.69 -13.62 3.68
CA SER A 132 19.63 -14.32 4.60
C SER A 132 19.61 -15.85 4.47
N ALA A 133 18.82 -16.42 3.55
CA ALA A 133 18.86 -17.86 3.26
C ALA A 133 20.05 -18.23 2.34
N PRO A 134 20.89 -19.22 2.70
CA PRO A 134 21.93 -19.70 1.79
C PRO A 134 21.28 -20.46 0.64
N ALA A 135 21.75 -20.18 -0.58
CA ALA A 135 21.32 -20.85 -1.79
C ALA A 135 21.52 -22.38 -1.69
N ALA A 136 20.41 -23.13 -1.62
CA ALA A 136 20.38 -24.56 -1.87
C ALA A 136 19.58 -24.83 -3.15
N SER A 137 20.34 -25.15 -4.21
CA SER A 137 20.02 -26.02 -5.35
C SER A 137 18.86 -26.99 -5.09
N SER A 138 18.00 -27.37 -6.05
CA SER A 138 18.24 -27.57 -7.49
C SER A 138 16.92 -27.98 -8.18
N ALA A 139 16.68 -27.47 -9.40
CA ALA A 139 15.89 -28.15 -10.44
C ALA A 139 16.77 -29.23 -11.14
N PRO A 140 16.29 -30.19 -11.98
CA PRO A 140 15.61 -29.93 -13.28
C PRO A 140 14.53 -30.99 -13.68
N ALA A 141 13.69 -30.80 -14.70
CA ALA A 141 13.89 -31.07 -16.15
C ALA A 141 12.48 -31.16 -16.80
N ALA A 142 12.17 -30.87 -18.07
CA ALA A 142 12.92 -30.47 -19.25
C ALA A 142 11.96 -29.99 -20.37
N SER A 143 12.53 -29.16 -21.26
CA SER A 143 12.28 -28.98 -22.70
C SER A 143 10.89 -28.55 -23.20
N SER A 144 10.75 -27.45 -23.95
CA SER A 144 11.56 -27.17 -25.15
C SER A 144 11.67 -25.66 -25.45
N ALA A 145 12.84 -25.24 -25.93
CA ALA A 145 13.15 -23.92 -26.50
C ALA A 145 12.72 -23.87 -28.00
N PRO A 146 12.96 -22.79 -28.80
CA PRO A 146 13.66 -21.53 -28.48
C PRO A 146 13.08 -20.22 -29.11
N THR A 147 13.70 -19.11 -28.68
CA THR A 147 14.01 -17.87 -29.44
C THR A 147 13.09 -16.64 -29.36
N THR A 148 13.78 -15.52 -29.14
CA THR A 148 13.59 -14.15 -29.67
C THR A 148 12.80 -13.14 -28.84
N GLN A 149 13.58 -12.22 -28.25
CA GLN A 149 13.44 -10.76 -28.17
C GLN A 149 12.06 -10.13 -27.87
N SER A 150 12.08 -9.21 -26.89
CA SER A 150 11.10 -8.14 -26.63
C SER A 150 10.56 -7.50 -27.92
N PRO A 151 9.30 -7.03 -27.98
CA PRO A 151 8.86 -5.92 -27.14
C PRO A 151 7.43 -6.04 -26.57
N ALA A 152 7.13 -5.16 -25.62
CA ALA A 152 5.81 -4.92 -25.08
C ALA A 152 4.72 -4.80 -26.16
N PRO A 153 3.48 -5.21 -25.84
CA PRO A 153 2.30 -4.58 -26.41
C PRO A 153 1.43 -3.95 -25.32
N ARG A 154 1.20 -2.65 -25.50
CA ARG A 154 -0.03 -1.98 -25.07
C ARG A 154 -1.20 -2.49 -25.95
N PRO A 155 -2.42 -2.00 -25.71
CA PRO A 155 -3.48 -2.55 -24.87
C PRO A 155 -4.41 -3.51 -25.66
N SER A 156 -5.05 -4.47 -24.99
CA SER A 156 -6.13 -5.27 -25.60
C SER A 156 -7.42 -5.17 -24.78
N LYS A 157 -8.37 -4.43 -25.33
CA LYS A 157 -9.78 -4.37 -24.95
C LYS A 157 -10.50 -5.65 -25.44
N PRO A 158 -11.76 -5.90 -25.06
CA PRO A 158 -12.22 -6.78 -23.99
C PRO A 158 -12.80 -8.10 -24.53
N LYS A 159 -12.46 -9.23 -23.90
CA LYS A 159 -13.18 -10.50 -24.15
C LYS A 159 -14.26 -10.71 -23.10
N ALA A 160 -15.44 -10.22 -23.47
CA ALA A 160 -16.77 -10.52 -22.96
C ALA A 160 -16.87 -11.65 -21.92
N VAL A 161 -17.13 -11.26 -20.66
CA VAL A 161 -17.90 -12.09 -19.74
C VAL A 161 -19.39 -11.91 -20.10
N ALA A 162 -19.83 -12.50 -21.21
CA ALA A 162 -21.15 -12.28 -21.81
C ALA A 162 -22.35 -12.79 -20.98
N LYS A 163 -22.10 -13.42 -19.82
CA LYS A 163 -23.15 -13.89 -18.89
C LYS A 163 -22.90 -13.51 -17.43
N ALA A 164 -21.95 -12.62 -17.14
CA ALA A 164 -21.78 -12.12 -15.78
C ALA A 164 -22.76 -10.98 -15.51
N LYS A 165 -23.33 -10.98 -14.30
CA LYS A 165 -24.20 -9.89 -13.86
C LYS A 165 -23.35 -8.63 -13.72
N ARG A 166 -23.63 -7.63 -14.56
CA ARG A 166 -22.93 -6.34 -14.54
C ARG A 166 -23.54 -5.44 -13.48
N ILE A 167 -22.69 -4.85 -12.66
CA ILE A 167 -23.10 -3.93 -11.59
C ILE A 167 -22.37 -2.62 -11.82
N VAL A 168 -23.12 -1.54 -11.96
CA VAL A 168 -22.57 -0.22 -12.26
C VAL A 168 -22.35 0.55 -10.96
N ILE A 169 -21.15 1.10 -10.81
CA ILE A 169 -20.76 1.99 -9.71
C ILE A 169 -20.20 3.27 -10.34
N GLU A 170 -20.68 4.42 -9.86
CA GLU A 170 -20.23 5.72 -10.32
C GLU A 170 -19.43 6.40 -9.22
N VAL A 171 -18.29 6.99 -9.57
CA VAL A 171 -17.57 7.88 -8.65
C VAL A 171 -18.02 9.31 -8.88
N THR A 172 -18.68 9.85 -7.88
CA THR A 172 -19.16 11.24 -7.81
C THR A 172 -18.32 12.05 -6.83
N ASP A 173 -18.60 13.35 -6.72
CA ASP A 173 -17.95 14.22 -5.72
C ASP A 173 -18.23 13.74 -4.29
N ALA A 174 -19.38 13.07 -4.07
CA ALA A 174 -19.77 12.47 -2.79
C ALA A 174 -19.16 11.06 -2.55
N GLY A 175 -18.40 10.53 -3.51
CA GLY A 175 -17.78 9.21 -3.45
C GLY A 175 -18.44 8.14 -4.34
N TYR A 176 -18.23 6.87 -4.00
CA TYR A 176 -18.81 5.73 -4.72
C TYR A 176 -20.33 5.70 -4.55
N SER A 177 -21.04 5.62 -5.67
CA SER A 177 -22.49 5.54 -5.74
C SER A 177 -22.89 4.33 -6.58
N PRO A 178 -23.66 3.37 -6.04
CA PRO A 178 -24.14 3.32 -4.66
C PRO A 178 -23.03 2.95 -3.66
N LYS A 179 -23.12 3.44 -2.42
CA LYS A 179 -22.18 3.10 -1.33
C LYS A 179 -22.26 1.62 -0.96
N ASN A 180 -23.45 1.03 -1.03
CA ASN A 180 -23.67 -0.39 -0.77
C ASN A 180 -24.10 -1.09 -2.05
N VAL A 181 -23.38 -2.14 -2.41
CA VAL A 181 -23.53 -2.88 -3.65
C VAL A 181 -23.82 -4.33 -3.30
N VAL A 182 -24.94 -4.88 -3.77
CA VAL A 182 -25.32 -6.28 -3.47
C VAL A 182 -24.90 -7.18 -4.63
N VAL A 183 -24.09 -8.20 -4.35
CA VAL A 183 -23.59 -9.19 -5.30
C VAL A 183 -24.10 -10.60 -4.96
N PRO A 184 -24.57 -11.38 -5.95
CA PRO A 184 -24.95 -12.78 -5.75
C PRO A 184 -23.74 -13.68 -5.47
N ARG A 185 -23.85 -14.55 -4.46
CA ARG A 185 -22.83 -15.55 -4.13
C ARG A 185 -22.69 -16.61 -5.22
N GLY A 186 -21.45 -16.94 -5.58
CA GLY A 186 -21.08 -18.01 -6.51
C GLY A 186 -21.39 -17.71 -7.98
N VAL A 187 -21.87 -16.50 -8.31
CA VAL A 187 -22.16 -16.09 -9.68
C VAL A 187 -21.07 -15.12 -10.15
N PRO A 188 -20.48 -15.34 -11.35
CA PRO A 188 -19.57 -14.37 -11.94
C PRO A 188 -20.27 -13.01 -12.12
N VAL A 189 -19.71 -11.96 -11.55
CA VAL A 189 -20.18 -10.58 -11.68
C VAL A 189 -19.09 -9.70 -12.25
N VAL A 190 -19.47 -8.61 -12.89
CA VAL A 190 -18.52 -7.59 -13.36
C VAL A 190 -18.90 -6.28 -12.72
N LEU A 191 -18.01 -5.72 -11.89
CA LEU A 191 -18.16 -4.36 -11.39
C LEU A 191 -17.69 -3.40 -12.49
N SER A 192 -18.59 -2.55 -12.96
CA SER A 192 -18.31 -1.50 -13.93
C SER A 192 -18.26 -0.16 -13.23
N ILE A 193 -17.05 0.31 -12.98
CA ILE A 193 -16.80 1.50 -12.18
C ILE A 193 -16.41 2.62 -13.11
N THR A 194 -17.09 3.76 -13.05
CA THR A 194 -16.79 4.92 -13.89
C THR A 194 -16.62 6.16 -13.03
N ARG A 195 -15.46 6.80 -13.11
CA ARG A 195 -15.24 8.09 -12.44
C ARG A 195 -15.81 9.23 -13.27
N LYS A 196 -16.84 9.90 -12.75
CA LYS A 196 -17.48 11.07 -13.35
C LYS A 196 -17.04 12.40 -12.72
N ALA A 197 -16.53 12.35 -11.49
CA ALA A 197 -16.02 13.51 -10.77
C ALA A 197 -14.54 13.77 -11.06
N GLU A 198 -14.20 14.98 -11.50
CA GLU A 198 -12.81 15.40 -11.68
C GLU A 198 -12.13 15.64 -10.33
N LYS A 199 -12.84 16.31 -9.40
CA LYS A 199 -12.33 16.65 -8.06
C LYS A 199 -12.84 15.64 -7.03
N THR A 200 -12.26 14.45 -7.01
CA THR A 200 -12.61 13.40 -6.05
C THR A 200 -11.37 12.66 -5.57
N CYS A 201 -11.41 12.18 -4.32
CA CYS A 201 -10.35 11.34 -3.73
C CYS A 201 -10.48 9.87 -4.14
N ALA A 202 -11.58 9.47 -4.80
CA ALA A 202 -11.80 8.11 -5.28
C ALA A 202 -11.25 7.95 -6.71
N THR A 203 -9.94 8.16 -6.84
CA THR A 203 -9.19 8.04 -8.10
C THR A 203 -8.79 6.60 -8.41
N ASP A 204 -8.99 5.71 -7.46
CA ASP A 204 -8.62 4.30 -7.42
C ASP A 204 -9.65 3.54 -6.58
N ILE A 205 -9.60 2.21 -6.61
CA ILE A 205 -10.41 1.35 -5.75
C ILE A 205 -9.59 0.15 -5.31
N HIS A 206 -9.64 -0.13 -4.02
CA HIS A 206 -8.87 -1.16 -3.34
C HIS A 206 -9.82 -2.00 -2.48
N PHE A 207 -9.74 -3.32 -2.61
CA PHE A 207 -10.43 -4.26 -1.72
C PHE A 207 -9.78 -5.63 -1.74
N VAL A 208 -10.04 -6.38 -0.66
CA VAL A 208 -9.56 -7.75 -0.49
C VAL A 208 -10.76 -8.69 -0.53
N LEU A 209 -10.73 -9.63 -1.47
CA LEU A 209 -11.71 -10.71 -1.55
C LEU A 209 -11.49 -11.72 -0.42
N PRO A 210 -12.51 -12.51 -0.05
CA PRO A 210 -12.38 -13.46 1.04
C PRO A 210 -11.24 -14.47 0.84
N ASP A 211 -10.95 -14.85 -0.40
CA ASP A 211 -9.86 -15.77 -0.80
C ASP A 211 -8.45 -15.17 -0.66
N GLY A 212 -8.34 -13.90 -0.24
CA GLY A 212 -7.08 -13.18 -0.09
C GLY A 212 -6.64 -12.44 -1.34
N THR A 213 -7.40 -12.52 -2.44
CA THR A 213 -7.11 -11.78 -3.67
C THR A 213 -7.29 -10.28 -3.42
N ARG A 214 -6.22 -9.51 -3.65
CA ARG A 214 -6.27 -8.05 -3.64
C ARG A 214 -6.64 -7.53 -5.02
N VAL A 215 -7.57 -6.58 -5.05
CA VAL A 215 -7.96 -5.87 -6.26
C VAL A 215 -7.62 -4.40 -6.04
N ASP A 216 -6.72 -3.89 -6.86
CA ASP A 216 -6.19 -2.53 -6.82
C ASP A 216 -6.29 -1.94 -8.23
N GLU A 217 -7.35 -1.17 -8.50
CA GLU A 217 -7.65 -0.68 -9.84
C GLU A 217 -7.71 0.84 -9.86
N GLN A 218 -6.99 1.46 -10.79
CA GLN A 218 -7.10 2.90 -11.02
C GLN A 218 -8.42 3.23 -11.71
N LEU A 219 -9.01 4.37 -11.36
CA LEU A 219 -10.25 4.90 -11.93
C LEU A 219 -9.96 6.22 -12.68
N PRO A 220 -9.49 6.15 -13.93
CA PRO A 220 -9.27 7.34 -14.74
C PRO A 220 -10.60 8.07 -15.00
N LEU A 221 -10.54 9.39 -15.02
CA LEU A 221 -11.68 10.24 -15.32
C LEU A 221 -12.32 9.85 -16.68
N GLY A 222 -13.64 9.66 -16.68
CA GLY A 222 -14.43 9.35 -17.87
C GLY A 222 -14.20 7.96 -18.46
N LYS A 223 -13.37 7.11 -17.84
CA LYS A 223 -13.13 5.73 -18.29
C LYS A 223 -13.86 4.75 -17.38
N THR A 224 -14.55 3.80 -18.00
CA THR A 224 -15.14 2.66 -17.30
C THR A 224 -14.10 1.57 -17.12
N VAL A 225 -13.91 1.17 -15.87
CA VAL A 225 -13.05 0.06 -15.45
C VAL A 225 -13.95 -1.12 -15.12
N GLU A 226 -13.63 -2.28 -15.68
CA GLU A 226 -14.41 -3.51 -15.53
C GLU A 226 -13.62 -4.50 -14.68
N ILE A 227 -14.13 -4.81 -13.50
CA ILE A 227 -13.50 -5.74 -12.55
C ILE A 227 -14.33 -7.02 -12.51
N PRO A 228 -13.87 -8.12 -13.13
CA PRO A 228 -14.53 -9.41 -13.03
C PRO A 228 -14.30 -10.01 -11.65
N LEU A 229 -15.37 -10.37 -10.95
CA LEU A 229 -15.33 -10.95 -9.61
C LEU A 229 -16.18 -12.22 -9.57
N THR A 230 -15.72 -13.22 -8.82
CA THR A 230 -16.52 -14.39 -8.45
C THR A 230 -16.32 -14.62 -6.96
N ILE A 231 -17.37 -14.42 -6.16
CA ILE A 231 -17.27 -14.51 -4.70
C ILE A 231 -18.16 -15.65 -4.22
N ASP A 232 -17.53 -16.70 -3.71
CA ASP A 232 -18.16 -17.94 -3.27
C ASP A 232 -18.62 -17.91 -1.80
N ARG A 233 -18.09 -16.95 -1.01
CA ARG A 233 -18.43 -16.77 0.40
C ARG A 233 -19.37 -15.59 0.63
N ALA A 234 -20.46 -15.85 1.36
CA ALA A 234 -21.34 -14.80 1.86
C ALA A 234 -20.59 -13.94 2.88
N GLY A 235 -20.83 -12.64 2.86
CA GLY A 235 -20.15 -11.69 3.74
C GLY A 235 -20.17 -10.27 3.19
N THR A 236 -19.60 -9.36 3.96
CA THR A 236 -19.48 -7.96 3.58
C THR A 236 -18.02 -7.65 3.28
N ILE A 237 -17.73 -7.29 2.04
CA ILE A 237 -16.40 -6.87 1.61
C ILE A 237 -16.39 -5.34 1.61
N ARG A 238 -15.39 -4.74 2.25
CA ARG A 238 -15.20 -3.28 2.21
C ARG A 238 -14.28 -2.94 1.04
N TYR A 239 -14.66 -1.93 0.28
CA TYR A 239 -13.82 -1.33 -0.73
C TYR A 239 -13.64 0.15 -0.43
N ALA A 240 -12.48 0.69 -0.79
CA ALA A 240 -12.16 2.08 -0.54
C ALA A 240 -11.21 2.65 -1.59
N CYS A 241 -11.08 3.97 -1.62
CA CYS A 241 -10.00 4.62 -2.37
C CYS A 241 -8.65 4.46 -1.66
N GLY A 242 -7.53 4.78 -2.31
CA GLY A 242 -6.19 4.47 -1.80
C GLY A 242 -5.85 5.07 -0.43
N MET A 243 -6.57 6.12 0.00
CA MET A 243 -6.45 6.72 1.34
C MET A 243 -7.53 6.27 2.33
N ASP A 244 -8.33 5.26 1.99
CA ASP A 244 -9.47 4.76 2.73
C ASP A 244 -10.56 5.80 3.05
N MET A 245 -10.48 7.05 2.60
CA MET A 245 -11.44 8.10 3.01
C MET A 245 -12.84 7.86 2.47
N ILE A 246 -12.92 7.46 1.20
CA ILE A 246 -14.18 7.16 0.54
C ILE A 246 -14.31 5.65 0.54
N ARG A 247 -15.36 5.15 1.18
CA ARG A 247 -15.59 3.71 1.39
C ARG A 247 -16.96 3.32 0.88
N GLY A 248 -17.05 2.07 0.43
CA GLY A 248 -18.31 1.39 0.19
C GLY A 248 -18.23 -0.07 0.60
N THR A 249 -19.35 -0.76 0.47
CA THR A 249 -19.51 -2.16 0.85
C THR A 249 -20.07 -2.96 -0.31
N LEU A 250 -19.51 -4.15 -0.52
CA LEU A 250 -20.01 -5.20 -1.37
C LEU A 250 -20.64 -6.26 -0.45
N GLU A 251 -21.97 -6.29 -0.39
CA GLU A 251 -22.72 -7.32 0.33
C GLU A 251 -22.92 -8.54 -0.56
N VAL A 252 -22.32 -9.66 -0.18
CA VAL A 252 -22.45 -10.93 -0.88
C VAL A 252 -23.62 -11.71 -0.28
N LYS A 253 -24.67 -11.92 -1.07
CA LYS A 253 -25.92 -12.61 -0.68
C LYS A 253 -26.20 -13.82 -1.57
#